data_AF-A0A356FG94-F1
#
_entry.id   AF-A0A356FG94-F1
#
_cell.length_a   1.000
_cell.length_b   1.000
_cell.length_c   1.000
_cell.angle_alpha   90.00
_cell.angle_beta   90.00
_cell.angle_gamma   90.00
#
_symmetry.space_group_name_H-M   'P 1'
#
loop_
_entity.id
_entity.type
_entity.pdbx_description
1 polymer ?
#
loop_
_entity_poly.entity_id
_entity_poly.type
_entity_poly.pdbx_seq_one_letter_code
_entity_poly.pdbx_strand_id
1 'polypeptide(L)'
;KNPTASGRQLEVFQHGVKPEWGYKAPQRDTFVVIHPKEAQEQARLYVVLHSAGHDVISCVQCTRTVGNHDIYHSPDDFYALYLDCRANRGDWWWGGMHRRDARLTEQNSGSDPAPVEKRVIETVSWVIGKYAIDKNRVYLCGNSMGGSGTLGIGMRHGELFAAIKANVPAGIEHVSHRMGFPPQALPQNVKLPDPPVVINYSAQNDGWSAGHDLFAKAMNDRSYSLFFYWGPFGHANNHARISKVNDLINSFDWLEVRKNRAYPVFTNASTNNKLPWPDDVRNKGSGQINAFFRWKNLDDKSDQFQISLFLVTEKQLETAFEIPASSMADVSLRRIQNLRIKPGETFKWSFGKAKGVGVASADGLVTIPGLKITARPTTLEISR
;
A
#
# COMPACT_ATOMS: atom_id res chain seq x y z
N LYS A 1 34.66 -1.15 -13.91
CA LYS A 1 33.60 -0.10 -13.80
C LYS A 1 32.62 -0.58 -12.75
N ASN A 2 32.32 0.22 -11.73
CA ASN A 2 31.27 -0.13 -10.77
C ASN A 2 29.95 -0.32 -11.54
N PRO A 3 29.17 -1.36 -11.24
CA PRO A 3 27.92 -1.58 -11.95
C PRO A 3 26.98 -0.40 -11.69
N THR A 4 26.28 0.04 -12.73
CA THR A 4 25.31 1.14 -12.66
C THR A 4 23.97 0.71 -13.24
N ALA A 5 22.89 1.30 -12.70
CA ALA A 5 21.54 1.17 -13.22
C ALA A 5 20.91 2.56 -13.31
N SER A 6 20.50 2.95 -14.51
CA SER A 6 19.95 4.29 -14.80
C SER A 6 20.86 5.43 -14.31
N GLY A 7 22.18 5.27 -14.46
CA GLY A 7 23.17 6.27 -14.02
C GLY A 7 23.46 6.31 -12.52
N ARG A 8 22.82 5.45 -11.71
CA ARG A 8 23.02 5.35 -10.26
C ARG A 8 23.92 4.17 -9.91
N GLN A 9 24.66 4.28 -8.79
CA GLN A 9 25.49 3.18 -8.27
C GLN A 9 24.60 1.98 -7.91
N LEU A 10 25.06 0.80 -8.28
CA LEU A 10 24.38 -0.46 -8.00
C LEU A 10 25.29 -1.38 -7.19
N GLU A 11 24.73 -2.07 -6.21
CA GLU A 11 25.37 -3.16 -5.46
C GLU A 11 24.52 -4.43 -5.57
N VAL A 12 25.18 -5.57 -5.79
CA VAL A 12 24.55 -6.89 -5.82
C VAL A 12 24.98 -7.65 -4.58
N PHE A 13 24.02 -8.18 -3.84
CA PHE A 13 24.25 -8.96 -2.64
C PHE A 13 23.68 -10.36 -2.80
N GLN A 14 24.26 -11.29 -2.06
CA GLN A 14 23.72 -12.62 -1.84
C GLN A 14 23.70 -12.89 -0.35
N HIS A 15 22.58 -13.35 0.17
CA HIS A 15 22.53 -13.87 1.54
C HIS A 15 22.28 -15.38 1.50
N GLY A 16 22.82 -16.10 2.49
CA GLY A 16 22.44 -17.49 2.76
C GLY A 16 21.06 -17.59 3.42
N VAL A 17 20.65 -18.80 3.80
CA VAL A 17 19.42 -19.00 4.58
C VAL A 17 19.67 -18.89 6.07
N LYS A 18 18.75 -18.23 6.76
CA LYS A 18 18.70 -18.26 8.22
C LYS A 18 17.68 -19.29 8.73
N PRO A 19 18.01 -20.10 9.77
CA PRO A 19 17.09 -21.10 10.32
C PRO A 19 15.71 -20.54 10.70
N GLU A 20 15.66 -19.32 11.25
CA GLU A 20 14.44 -18.63 11.69
C GLU A 20 13.43 -18.35 10.56
N TRP A 21 13.87 -18.35 9.31
CA TRP A 21 12.96 -18.23 8.16
C TRP A 21 12.14 -19.50 7.95
N GLY A 22 12.65 -20.66 8.38
CA GLY A 22 11.93 -21.93 8.30
C GLY A 22 11.91 -22.56 6.90
N TYR A 23 12.92 -22.29 6.07
CA TYR A 23 13.09 -23.01 4.81
C TYR A 23 13.44 -24.48 5.05
N LYS A 24 12.81 -25.39 4.30
CA LYS A 24 13.08 -26.83 4.37
C LYS A 24 14.48 -27.20 3.85
N ALA A 25 14.98 -26.45 2.87
CA ALA A 25 16.29 -26.63 2.29
C ALA A 25 17.02 -25.28 2.27
N PRO A 26 18.34 -25.26 2.55
CA PRO A 26 19.14 -24.05 2.37
C PRO A 26 19.06 -23.57 0.92
N GLN A 27 18.96 -22.26 0.76
CA GLN A 27 18.97 -21.58 -0.53
C GLN A 27 19.90 -20.37 -0.49
N ARG A 28 20.16 -19.81 -1.67
CA ARG A 28 20.83 -18.52 -1.82
C ARG A 28 19.91 -17.62 -2.60
N ASP A 29 19.74 -16.40 -2.12
CA ASP A 29 18.93 -15.39 -2.77
C ASP A 29 19.79 -14.19 -3.10
N THR A 30 19.56 -13.63 -4.29
CA THR A 30 20.21 -12.40 -4.73
C THR A 30 19.28 -11.23 -4.46
N PHE A 31 19.83 -10.09 -4.06
CA PHE A 31 19.11 -8.84 -4.04
C PHE A 31 20.02 -7.71 -4.50
N VAL A 32 19.42 -6.64 -5.00
CA VAL A 32 20.13 -5.49 -5.58
C VAL A 32 19.74 -4.24 -4.81
N VAL A 33 20.74 -3.42 -4.46
CA VAL A 33 20.53 -2.08 -3.93
C VAL A 33 21.05 -1.07 -4.94
N ILE A 34 20.19 -0.13 -5.34
CA ILE A 34 20.56 1.03 -6.14
C ILE A 34 20.58 2.26 -5.24
N HIS A 35 21.65 3.03 -5.30
CA HIS A 35 21.85 4.25 -4.51
C HIS A 35 21.08 5.43 -5.11
N PRO A 36 20.76 6.47 -4.32
CA PRO A 36 20.33 7.73 -4.90
C PRO A 36 21.46 8.36 -5.75
N LYS A 37 21.11 9.27 -6.67
CA LYS A 37 22.10 10.04 -7.44
C LYS A 37 22.98 10.90 -6.54
N GLU A 38 22.38 11.42 -5.47
CA GLU A 38 23.05 12.25 -4.46
C GLU A 38 22.73 11.67 -3.07
N ALA A 39 23.75 11.63 -2.21
CA ALA A 39 23.57 11.17 -0.83
C ALA A 39 22.61 12.09 -0.06
N GLN A 40 21.80 11.52 0.83
CA GLN A 40 20.84 12.27 1.64
C GLN A 40 20.87 11.82 3.10
N GLU A 41 20.79 12.79 4.02
CA GLU A 41 20.75 12.52 5.47
C GLU A 41 19.47 11.80 5.90
N GLN A 42 18.32 12.13 5.28
CA GLN A 42 17.04 11.45 5.51
C GLN A 42 16.75 10.48 4.36
N ALA A 43 17.66 9.51 4.19
CA ALA A 43 17.60 8.54 3.11
C ALA A 43 16.26 7.80 3.09
N ARG A 44 15.64 7.71 1.92
CA ARG A 44 14.36 7.05 1.68
C ARG A 44 14.58 5.73 0.97
N LEU A 45 13.71 4.75 1.22
CA LEU A 45 13.84 3.41 0.63
C LEU A 45 12.61 3.02 -0.19
N TYR A 46 12.84 2.68 -1.45
CA TYR A 46 11.85 2.16 -2.40
C TYR A 46 12.09 0.66 -2.62
N VAL A 47 11.21 -0.19 -2.09
CA VAL A 47 11.33 -1.65 -2.17
C VAL A 47 10.47 -2.19 -3.31
N VAL A 48 11.05 -3.03 -4.15
CA VAL A 48 10.42 -3.55 -5.38
C VAL A 48 10.32 -5.08 -5.34
N LEU A 49 9.11 -5.59 -5.55
CA LEU A 49 8.82 -7.01 -5.80
C LEU A 49 8.47 -7.22 -7.26
N HIS A 50 9.22 -8.09 -7.95
CA HIS A 50 9.05 -8.33 -9.39
C HIS A 50 7.89 -9.29 -9.73
N SER A 51 7.39 -9.19 -10.95
CA SER A 51 6.43 -10.13 -11.56
C SER A 51 6.98 -11.56 -11.67
N ALA A 52 6.11 -12.57 -11.77
CA ALA A 52 6.49 -13.99 -11.83
C ALA A 52 7.42 -14.38 -12.99
N GLY A 53 7.36 -13.64 -14.11
CA GLY A 53 8.21 -13.86 -15.28
C GLY A 53 9.60 -13.22 -15.23
N HIS A 54 9.98 -12.64 -14.08
CA HIS A 54 11.28 -11.98 -13.89
C HIS A 54 12.06 -12.64 -12.75
N ASP A 55 13.34 -12.31 -12.71
CA ASP A 55 14.24 -12.39 -11.56
C ASP A 55 14.68 -10.96 -11.18
N VAL A 56 15.49 -10.82 -10.13
CA VAL A 56 15.98 -9.50 -9.71
C VAL A 56 16.75 -8.74 -10.80
N ILE A 57 17.52 -9.44 -11.64
CA ILE A 57 18.38 -8.79 -12.65
C ILE A 57 17.55 -8.26 -13.80
N SER A 58 16.65 -9.08 -14.36
CA SER A 58 15.70 -8.68 -15.39
C SER A 58 14.74 -7.59 -14.88
N CYS A 59 14.34 -7.63 -13.60
CA CYS A 59 13.57 -6.57 -12.97
C CYS A 59 14.30 -5.22 -12.98
N VAL A 60 15.59 -5.19 -12.60
CA VAL A 60 16.41 -3.98 -12.69
C VAL A 60 16.62 -3.55 -14.14
N GLN A 61 16.69 -4.48 -15.10
CA GLN A 61 16.80 -4.12 -16.52
C GLN A 61 15.54 -3.42 -17.06
N CYS A 62 14.35 -3.75 -16.54
CA CYS A 62 13.11 -3.04 -16.91
C CYS A 62 13.19 -1.54 -16.63
N THR A 63 13.94 -1.11 -15.61
CA THR A 63 14.05 0.30 -15.22
C THR A 63 14.88 1.15 -16.18
N ARG A 64 15.44 0.55 -17.24
CA ARG A 64 16.20 1.26 -18.29
C ARG A 64 15.32 1.93 -19.33
N THR A 65 14.03 1.58 -19.38
CA THR A 65 13.11 2.05 -20.41
C THR A 65 11.80 2.48 -19.77
N VAL A 66 11.43 3.75 -19.95
CA VAL A 66 10.11 4.26 -19.60
C VAL A 66 9.05 3.51 -20.41
N GLY A 67 7.97 3.11 -19.75
CA GLY A 67 6.91 2.29 -20.32
C GLY A 67 7.12 0.79 -20.15
N ASN A 68 8.17 0.35 -19.45
CA ASN A 68 8.40 -1.06 -19.12
C ASN A 68 8.39 -1.25 -17.60
N HIS A 69 7.27 -1.78 -17.08
CA HIS A 69 7.05 -1.94 -15.64
C HIS A 69 7.37 -0.66 -14.86
N ASP A 70 6.68 0.43 -15.20
CA ASP A 70 6.97 1.77 -14.66
C ASP A 70 6.95 1.83 -13.13
N ILE A 71 6.18 0.96 -12.48
CA ILE A 71 6.16 0.85 -11.01
C ILE A 71 7.51 0.42 -10.41
N TYR A 72 8.41 -0.22 -11.17
CA TYR A 72 9.75 -0.57 -10.71
C TYR A 72 10.70 0.63 -10.67
N HIS A 73 10.37 1.74 -11.34
CA HIS A 73 11.24 2.90 -11.41
C HIS A 73 11.16 3.68 -10.10
N SER A 74 12.15 3.48 -9.22
CA SER A 74 12.33 4.30 -8.03
C SER A 74 12.76 5.73 -8.41
N PRO A 75 12.35 6.77 -7.66
CA PRO A 75 12.88 8.12 -7.86
C PRO A 75 14.41 8.19 -7.64
N ASP A 76 15.04 9.20 -8.25
CA ASP A 76 16.50 9.37 -8.25
C ASP A 76 17.09 9.68 -6.87
N ASP A 77 16.28 10.22 -5.97
CA ASP A 77 16.63 10.62 -4.61
C ASP A 77 16.34 9.53 -3.55
N PHE A 78 16.08 8.29 -3.99
CA PHE A 78 15.82 7.14 -3.13
C PHE A 78 16.92 6.09 -3.27
N TYR A 79 17.21 5.41 -2.17
CA TYR A 79 17.72 4.05 -2.25
C TYR A 79 16.60 3.14 -2.78
N ALA A 80 16.95 2.18 -3.62
CA ALA A 80 16.00 1.20 -4.13
C ALA A 80 16.49 -0.22 -3.88
N LEU A 81 15.64 -1.05 -3.28
CA LEU A 81 15.90 -2.46 -3.00
C LEU A 81 15.05 -3.33 -3.93
N TYR A 82 15.71 -4.16 -4.74
CA TYR A 82 15.08 -5.15 -5.60
C TYR A 82 15.42 -6.54 -5.05
N LEU A 83 14.39 -7.35 -4.82
CA LEU A 83 14.52 -8.67 -4.21
C LEU A 83 14.31 -9.76 -5.26
N ASP A 84 15.03 -10.89 -5.17
CA ASP A 84 14.78 -12.06 -6.03
C ASP A 84 13.94 -13.12 -5.31
N CYS A 85 13.06 -13.80 -6.04
CA CYS A 85 12.45 -15.07 -5.61
C CYS A 85 12.61 -16.18 -6.66
N ARG A 86 13.13 -15.86 -7.84
CA ARG A 86 13.06 -16.76 -9.00
C ARG A 86 14.06 -17.91 -8.89
N ALA A 87 15.19 -17.68 -8.23
CA ALA A 87 16.23 -18.69 -8.04
C ALA A 87 15.73 -19.94 -7.28
N ASN A 88 14.67 -19.80 -6.47
CA ASN A 88 14.25 -20.83 -5.53
C ASN A 88 12.80 -21.29 -5.75
N ARG A 89 12.62 -22.59 -5.97
CA ARG A 89 11.29 -23.17 -6.23
C ARG A 89 10.36 -23.00 -5.03
N GLY A 90 9.22 -22.35 -5.25
CA GLY A 90 8.18 -22.18 -4.22
C GLY A 90 8.34 -20.92 -3.36
N ASP A 91 9.36 -20.10 -3.61
CA ASP A 91 9.68 -18.90 -2.83
C ASP A 91 8.90 -17.65 -3.29
N TRP A 92 7.66 -17.81 -3.76
CA TRP A 92 6.93 -16.77 -4.50
C TRP A 92 6.32 -15.69 -3.59
N TRP A 93 6.34 -14.43 -4.06
CA TRP A 93 5.84 -13.26 -3.31
C TRP A 93 4.38 -13.35 -2.88
N TRP A 94 3.53 -14.10 -3.58
CA TRP A 94 2.14 -14.34 -3.19
C TRP A 94 1.99 -15.33 -2.02
N GLY A 95 3.05 -15.53 -1.21
CA GLY A 95 3.07 -16.42 -0.06
C GLY A 95 2.86 -17.89 -0.44
N GLY A 96 3.27 -18.28 -1.66
CA GLY A 96 2.95 -19.60 -2.23
C GLY A 96 1.47 -19.81 -2.61
N MET A 97 0.58 -18.82 -2.44
CA MET A 97 -0.84 -18.89 -2.81
C MET A 97 -1.05 -18.40 -4.24
N HIS A 98 -1.24 -19.34 -5.17
CA HIS A 98 -1.58 -19.02 -6.53
C HIS A 98 -3.08 -19.20 -6.74
N ARG A 99 -3.82 -18.14 -7.10
CA ARG A 99 -5.30 -18.19 -7.19
C ARG A 99 -5.89 -19.23 -8.16
N ARG A 100 -5.10 -19.74 -9.10
CA ARG A 100 -5.52 -20.84 -10.00
C ARG A 100 -5.06 -22.22 -9.55
N ASP A 101 -4.45 -22.32 -8.37
CA ASP A 101 -4.00 -23.55 -7.75
C ASP A 101 -4.55 -23.62 -6.31
N ALA A 102 -5.70 -24.29 -6.18
CA ALA A 102 -6.39 -24.44 -4.90
C ALA A 102 -5.52 -25.21 -3.89
N ARG A 103 -4.72 -26.19 -4.34
CA ARG A 103 -3.84 -26.98 -3.47
C ARG A 103 -2.73 -26.13 -2.88
N LEU A 104 -2.09 -25.29 -3.70
CA LEU A 104 -1.08 -24.35 -3.22
C LEU A 104 -1.66 -23.30 -2.27
N THR A 105 -2.89 -22.85 -2.54
CA THR A 105 -3.59 -21.92 -1.64
C THR A 105 -3.90 -22.58 -0.29
N GLU A 106 -4.46 -23.78 -0.31
CA GLU A 106 -4.76 -24.56 0.90
C GLU A 106 -3.48 -24.83 1.72
N GLN A 107 -2.41 -25.30 1.05
CA GLN A 107 -1.14 -25.61 1.69
C GLN A 107 -0.51 -24.42 2.41
N ASN A 108 -0.64 -23.21 1.86
CA ASN A 108 0.02 -22.02 2.40
C ASN A 108 -0.94 -21.09 3.17
N SER A 109 -2.20 -21.51 3.32
CA SER A 109 -3.27 -20.75 3.98
C SER A 109 -2.96 -20.38 5.42
N GLY A 110 -3.56 -19.27 5.88
CA GLY A 110 -3.47 -18.82 7.26
C GLY A 110 -2.72 -17.49 7.42
N SER A 111 -2.66 -17.00 8.64
CA SER A 111 -2.08 -15.69 8.94
C SER A 111 -0.57 -15.70 9.12
N ASP A 112 0.05 -16.87 9.24
CA ASP A 112 1.48 -16.95 9.55
C ASP A 112 2.36 -16.63 8.34
N PRO A 113 3.41 -15.80 8.50
CA PRO A 113 4.32 -15.49 7.40
C PRO A 113 5.07 -16.74 6.93
N ALA A 114 5.07 -16.96 5.61
CA ALA A 114 5.89 -17.95 4.94
C ALA A 114 7.39 -17.56 4.96
N PRO A 115 8.30 -18.51 4.72
CA PRO A 115 9.74 -18.24 4.70
C PRO A 115 10.15 -17.06 3.80
N VAL A 116 9.55 -16.94 2.61
CA VAL A 116 9.77 -15.82 1.68
C VAL A 116 9.47 -14.47 2.33
N GLU A 117 8.38 -14.37 3.09
CA GLU A 117 7.94 -13.11 3.69
C GLU A 117 8.91 -12.69 4.79
N LYS A 118 9.34 -13.65 5.62
CA LYS A 118 10.36 -13.41 6.66
C LYS A 118 11.69 -12.94 6.05
N ARG A 119 12.13 -13.58 4.97
CA ARG A 119 13.34 -13.19 4.22
C ARG A 119 13.24 -11.77 3.67
N VAL A 120 12.12 -11.42 3.04
CA VAL A 120 11.88 -10.07 2.50
C VAL A 120 11.97 -9.03 3.61
N ILE A 121 11.24 -9.23 4.71
CA ILE A 121 11.16 -8.30 5.84
C ILE A 121 12.53 -8.12 6.52
N GLU A 122 13.28 -9.19 6.66
CA GLU A 122 14.61 -9.11 7.22
C GLU A 122 15.61 -8.44 6.28
N THR A 123 15.52 -8.68 4.98
CA THR A 123 16.37 -8.00 3.98
C THR A 123 16.10 -6.50 3.96
N VAL A 124 14.82 -6.09 4.03
CA VAL A 124 14.43 -4.68 4.17
C VAL A 124 15.04 -4.09 5.46
N SER A 125 14.93 -4.79 6.59
CA SER A 125 15.47 -4.36 7.87
C SER A 125 17.00 -4.21 7.83
N TRP A 126 17.70 -5.11 7.15
CA TRP A 126 19.14 -5.05 6.95
C TRP A 126 19.55 -3.85 6.10
N VAL A 127 18.85 -3.58 4.99
CA VAL A 127 19.12 -2.39 4.14
C VAL A 127 18.88 -1.10 4.93
N ILE A 128 17.81 -1.05 5.74
CA ILE A 128 17.53 0.08 6.62
C ILE A 128 18.73 0.37 7.55
N GLY A 129 19.28 -0.67 8.19
CA GLY A 129 20.44 -0.53 9.06
C GLY A 129 21.73 -0.16 8.32
N LYS A 130 22.01 -0.83 7.19
CA LYS A 130 23.24 -0.67 6.42
C LYS A 130 23.41 0.75 5.85
N TYR A 131 22.32 1.35 5.37
CA TYR A 131 22.36 2.65 4.70
C TYR A 131 21.72 3.77 5.53
N ALA A 132 21.47 3.53 6.82
CA ALA A 132 20.86 4.49 7.75
C ALA A 132 19.57 5.13 7.19
N ILE A 133 18.70 4.30 6.59
CA ILE A 133 17.43 4.75 6.01
C ILE A 133 16.52 5.33 7.11
N ASP A 134 15.83 6.44 6.81
CA ASP A 134 14.74 6.95 7.65
C ASP A 134 13.62 5.91 7.72
N LYS A 135 13.49 5.27 8.90
CA LYS A 135 12.49 4.25 9.19
C LYS A 135 11.04 4.72 9.01
N ASN A 136 10.81 6.03 8.90
CA ASN A 136 9.48 6.58 8.65
C ASN A 136 9.16 6.74 7.15
N ARG A 137 10.12 6.45 6.27
CA ARG A 137 10.05 6.69 4.82
C ARG A 137 10.55 5.47 4.02
N VAL A 138 9.89 4.35 4.27
CA VAL A 138 10.09 3.07 3.57
C VAL A 138 8.79 2.71 2.84
N TYR A 139 8.92 2.34 1.57
CA TYR A 139 7.81 2.19 0.64
C TYR A 139 7.95 0.86 -0.11
N LEU A 140 6.83 0.15 -0.32
CA LEU A 140 6.82 -1.13 -1.03
C LEU A 140 5.96 -1.05 -2.29
N CYS A 141 6.45 -1.58 -3.40
CA CYS A 141 5.68 -1.71 -4.61
C CYS A 141 5.91 -3.02 -5.36
N GLY A 142 5.01 -3.31 -6.28
CA GLY A 142 5.15 -4.45 -7.17
C GLY A 142 4.03 -4.58 -8.19
N ASN A 143 4.32 -5.35 -9.23
CA ASN A 143 3.42 -5.62 -10.35
C ASN A 143 3.03 -7.10 -10.37
N SER A 144 1.79 -7.45 -10.72
CA SER A 144 1.38 -8.84 -10.90
C SER A 144 1.59 -9.66 -9.62
N MET A 145 2.38 -10.75 -9.66
CA MET A 145 2.83 -11.49 -8.48
C MET A 145 3.47 -10.59 -7.43
N GLY A 146 4.31 -9.64 -7.83
CA GLY A 146 4.90 -8.64 -6.95
C GLY A 146 3.85 -7.71 -6.35
N GLY A 147 2.76 -7.43 -7.06
CA GLY A 147 1.60 -6.72 -6.53
C GLY A 147 0.88 -7.52 -5.43
N SER A 148 0.66 -8.83 -5.62
CA SER A 148 0.10 -9.70 -4.57
C SER A 148 1.01 -9.80 -3.34
N GLY A 149 2.33 -9.83 -3.55
CA GLY A 149 3.30 -9.75 -2.46
C GLY A 149 3.27 -8.38 -1.77
N THR A 150 3.14 -7.31 -2.53
CA THR A 150 3.03 -5.94 -1.99
C THR A 150 1.83 -5.83 -1.08
N LEU A 151 0.68 -6.37 -1.48
CA LEU A 151 -0.50 -6.39 -0.62
C LEU A 151 -0.32 -7.31 0.58
N GLY A 152 0.08 -8.58 0.41
CA GLY A 152 0.14 -9.52 1.53
C GLY A 152 1.26 -9.26 2.55
N ILE A 153 2.47 -8.97 2.08
CA ILE A 153 3.60 -8.60 2.94
C ILE A 153 3.39 -7.18 3.46
N GLY A 154 3.15 -6.22 2.56
CA GLY A 154 3.12 -4.80 2.92
C GLY A 154 2.03 -4.45 3.94
N MET A 155 0.81 -4.95 3.76
CA MET A 155 -0.31 -4.68 4.66
C MET A 155 -0.05 -5.16 6.09
N ARG A 156 0.61 -6.30 6.23
CA ARG A 156 0.92 -6.91 7.53
C ARG A 156 2.02 -6.16 8.27
N HIS A 157 2.83 -5.39 7.55
CA HIS A 157 4.09 -4.81 8.03
C HIS A 157 4.07 -3.27 8.06
N GLY A 158 3.01 -2.68 8.61
CA GLY A 158 2.88 -1.22 8.75
C GLY A 158 3.85 -0.57 9.75
N GLU A 159 4.51 -1.36 10.58
CA GLU A 159 5.68 -0.97 11.39
C GLU A 159 6.93 -0.68 10.55
N LEU A 160 7.00 -1.26 9.34
CA LEU A 160 8.06 -1.02 8.37
C LEU A 160 7.64 -0.04 7.29
N PHE A 161 6.47 -0.24 6.67
CA PHE A 161 6.06 0.53 5.50
C PHE A 161 5.18 1.72 5.86
N ALA A 162 5.54 2.90 5.34
CA ALA A 162 4.72 4.09 5.44
C ALA A 162 3.50 3.98 4.50
N ALA A 163 3.75 3.61 3.25
CA ALA A 163 2.75 3.37 2.21
C ALA A 163 3.20 2.27 1.25
N ILE A 164 2.23 1.68 0.54
CA ILE A 164 2.46 0.62 -0.46
C ILE A 164 1.68 0.89 -1.75
N LYS A 165 2.22 0.48 -2.89
CA LYS A 165 1.58 0.64 -4.21
C LYS A 165 1.61 -0.67 -5.01
N ALA A 166 0.43 -1.23 -5.31
CA ALA A 166 0.29 -2.46 -6.08
C ALA A 166 -0.30 -2.17 -7.48
N ASN A 167 0.33 -2.73 -8.51
CA ASN A 167 -0.20 -2.74 -9.89
C ASN A 167 -0.69 -4.14 -10.26
N VAL A 168 -1.94 -4.23 -10.74
CA VAL A 168 -2.59 -5.45 -11.26
C VAL A 168 -2.22 -6.69 -10.43
N PRO A 169 -2.41 -6.67 -9.09
CA PRO A 169 -1.95 -7.74 -8.22
C PRO A 169 -2.55 -9.08 -8.68
N ALA A 170 -1.71 -10.11 -8.73
CA ALA A 170 -2.06 -11.46 -9.17
C ALA A 170 -2.90 -12.25 -8.16
N GLY A 171 -4.01 -11.66 -7.69
CA GLY A 171 -4.88 -12.21 -6.65
C GLY A 171 -4.82 -11.42 -5.34
N ILE A 172 -5.86 -11.60 -4.53
CA ILE A 172 -6.10 -10.97 -3.22
C ILE A 172 -6.06 -11.99 -2.07
N GLU A 173 -5.88 -13.26 -2.39
CA GLU A 173 -5.91 -14.38 -1.44
C GLU A 173 -4.78 -14.22 -0.43
N HIS A 174 -3.58 -13.89 -0.90
CA HIS A 174 -2.41 -13.66 -0.04
C HIS A 174 -2.70 -12.62 1.04
N VAL A 175 -3.18 -11.42 0.67
CA VAL A 175 -3.51 -10.38 1.65
C VAL A 175 -4.69 -10.76 2.54
N SER A 176 -5.69 -11.47 2.01
CA SER A 176 -6.86 -11.87 2.78
C SER A 176 -6.48 -12.85 3.88
N HIS A 177 -5.63 -13.83 3.59
CA HIS A 177 -5.11 -14.75 4.59
C HIS A 177 -4.17 -14.07 5.61
N ARG A 178 -3.23 -13.23 5.16
CA ARG A 178 -2.28 -12.55 6.05
C ARG A 178 -2.95 -11.50 6.95
N MET A 179 -4.03 -10.87 6.50
CA MET A 179 -4.76 -9.87 7.28
C MET A 179 -6.01 -10.42 7.98
N GLY A 180 -6.38 -11.69 7.74
CA GLY A 180 -7.62 -12.28 8.27
C GLY A 180 -8.86 -11.53 7.79
N PHE A 181 -8.91 -11.24 6.50
CA PHE A 181 -10.11 -10.70 5.85
C PHE A 181 -11.10 -11.84 5.59
N PRO A 182 -12.42 -11.59 5.71
CA PRO A 182 -13.42 -12.63 5.48
C PRO A 182 -13.23 -13.37 4.14
N PRO A 183 -13.42 -14.70 4.11
CA PRO A 183 -13.90 -15.55 5.21
C PRO A 183 -12.80 -15.98 6.20
N GLN A 184 -11.57 -15.52 6.04
CA GLN A 184 -10.51 -15.76 7.03
C GLN A 184 -10.73 -14.90 8.28
N ALA A 185 -10.09 -15.30 9.37
CA ALA A 185 -10.01 -14.54 10.60
C ALA A 185 -8.59 -14.62 11.14
N LEU A 186 -8.15 -13.56 11.82
CA LEU A 186 -6.91 -13.62 12.58
C LEU A 186 -7.12 -14.47 13.83
N PRO A 187 -6.14 -15.30 14.22
CA PRO A 187 -6.12 -15.92 15.54
C PRO A 187 -6.22 -14.84 16.64
N GLN A 188 -6.91 -15.13 17.74
CA GLN A 188 -7.19 -14.16 18.81
C GLN A 188 -5.91 -13.54 19.44
N ASN A 189 -4.80 -14.27 19.40
CA ASN A 189 -3.51 -13.85 19.94
C ASN A 189 -2.65 -13.05 18.94
N VAL A 190 -3.08 -12.89 17.69
CA VAL A 190 -2.34 -12.13 16.67
C VAL A 190 -2.79 -10.68 16.68
N LYS A 191 -1.89 -9.79 17.09
CA LYS A 191 -2.07 -8.34 16.96
C LYS A 191 -1.24 -7.82 15.80
N LEU A 192 -1.93 -7.24 14.80
CA LEU A 192 -1.26 -6.60 13.67
C LEU A 192 -0.93 -5.13 13.99
N PRO A 193 0.15 -4.59 13.43
CA PRO A 193 0.44 -3.17 13.47
C PRO A 193 -0.55 -2.38 12.61
N ASP A 194 -0.61 -1.06 12.82
CA ASP A 194 -1.40 -0.15 11.99
C ASP A 194 -0.93 -0.23 10.52
N PRO A 195 -1.79 -0.64 9.56
CA PRO A 195 -1.35 -0.94 8.20
C PRO A 195 -0.86 0.31 7.45
N PRO A 196 -0.05 0.17 6.40
CA PRO A 196 0.36 1.29 5.55
C PRO A 196 -0.83 1.92 4.81
N VAL A 197 -0.61 3.12 4.25
CA VAL A 197 -1.51 3.68 3.23
C VAL A 197 -1.41 2.85 1.95
N VAL A 198 -2.54 2.36 1.43
CA VAL A 198 -2.56 1.47 0.25
C VAL A 198 -3.01 2.19 -1.00
N ILE A 199 -2.22 2.04 -2.05
CA ILE A 199 -2.58 2.43 -3.40
C ILE A 199 -2.65 1.12 -4.20
N ASN A 200 -3.80 0.85 -4.79
CA ASN A 200 -3.98 -0.30 -5.68
C ASN A 200 -4.56 0.21 -6.99
N TYR A 201 -4.11 -0.35 -8.10
CA TYR A 201 -4.80 -0.19 -9.37
C TYR A 201 -4.83 -1.49 -10.13
N SER A 202 -6.00 -1.81 -10.66
CA SER A 202 -6.32 -3.13 -11.18
C SER A 202 -7.30 -3.03 -12.34
N ALA A 203 -7.44 -4.08 -13.14
CA ALA A 203 -8.26 -4.04 -14.34
C ALA A 203 -9.38 -5.07 -14.28
N GLN A 204 -10.62 -4.66 -14.49
CA GLN A 204 -11.76 -5.56 -14.45
C GLN A 204 -11.74 -6.61 -15.56
N ASN A 205 -11.12 -6.28 -16.68
CA ASN A 205 -10.88 -7.22 -17.79
C ASN A 205 -9.59 -8.05 -17.62
N ASP A 206 -8.92 -7.96 -16.48
CA ASP A 206 -7.84 -8.87 -16.10
C ASP A 206 -8.37 -9.94 -15.14
N GLY A 207 -8.26 -11.20 -15.56
CA GLY A 207 -8.73 -12.35 -14.78
C GLY A 207 -7.99 -12.52 -13.45
N TRP A 208 -6.82 -11.91 -13.25
CA TRP A 208 -6.12 -11.91 -11.96
C TRP A 208 -6.75 -10.98 -10.92
N SER A 209 -7.58 -10.04 -11.36
CA SER A 209 -8.20 -9.03 -10.51
C SER A 209 -9.50 -9.49 -9.82
N ALA A 210 -9.98 -10.71 -10.04
CA ALA A 210 -11.19 -11.17 -9.34
C ALA A 210 -11.01 -11.10 -7.80
N GLY A 211 -12.09 -10.77 -7.08
CA GLY A 211 -12.10 -10.63 -5.62
C GLY A 211 -11.69 -9.24 -5.11
N HIS A 212 -11.39 -8.28 -5.98
CA HIS A 212 -11.05 -6.91 -5.54
C HIS A 212 -12.22 -6.19 -4.84
N ASP A 213 -13.46 -6.60 -5.10
CA ASP A 213 -14.64 -6.19 -4.33
C ASP A 213 -14.57 -6.63 -2.87
N LEU A 214 -14.16 -7.88 -2.62
CA LEU A 214 -13.95 -8.41 -1.27
C LEU A 214 -12.81 -7.67 -0.56
N PHE A 215 -11.71 -7.40 -1.27
CA PHE A 215 -10.60 -6.62 -0.74
C PHE A 215 -11.04 -5.20 -0.38
N ALA A 216 -11.70 -4.48 -1.29
CA ALA A 216 -12.19 -3.12 -1.04
C ALA A 216 -13.20 -3.08 0.12
N LYS A 217 -14.10 -4.08 0.19
CA LYS A 217 -15.03 -4.23 1.32
C LYS A 217 -14.29 -4.42 2.64
N ALA A 218 -13.30 -5.31 2.69
CA ALA A 218 -12.52 -5.54 3.91
C ALA A 218 -11.75 -4.28 4.35
N MET A 219 -11.18 -3.52 3.40
CA MET A 219 -10.53 -2.25 3.68
C MET A 219 -11.52 -1.22 4.26
N ASN A 220 -12.73 -1.15 3.72
CA ASN A 220 -13.79 -0.27 4.23
C ASN A 220 -14.24 -0.70 5.64
N ASP A 221 -14.56 -1.98 5.84
CA ASP A 221 -15.07 -2.51 7.11
C ASP A 221 -14.04 -2.40 8.26
N ARG A 222 -12.74 -2.54 7.95
CA ARG A 222 -11.64 -2.42 8.92
C ARG A 222 -11.16 -0.98 9.10
N SER A 223 -11.73 -0.03 8.37
CA SER A 223 -11.22 1.35 8.26
C SER A 223 -9.71 1.37 7.96
N TYR A 224 -9.28 0.61 6.96
CA TYR A 224 -7.92 0.63 6.43
C TYR A 224 -7.84 1.52 5.18
N SER A 225 -6.74 2.27 5.03
CA SER A 225 -6.59 3.23 3.94
C SER A 225 -6.51 2.53 2.59
N LEU A 226 -7.37 2.93 1.66
CA LEU A 226 -7.36 2.44 0.29
C LEU A 226 -7.64 3.59 -0.68
N PHE A 227 -6.68 3.83 -1.56
CA PHE A 227 -6.86 4.52 -2.83
C PHE A 227 -6.87 3.46 -3.92
N PHE A 228 -8.01 3.27 -4.57
CA PHE A 228 -8.18 2.20 -5.57
C PHE A 228 -8.64 2.76 -6.90
N TYR A 229 -7.99 2.34 -7.99
CA TYR A 229 -8.30 2.80 -9.34
C TYR A 229 -8.47 1.60 -10.27
N TRP A 230 -9.43 1.67 -11.19
CA TRP A 230 -9.61 0.61 -12.17
C TRP A 230 -10.05 1.12 -13.53
N GLY A 231 -9.89 0.26 -14.53
CA GLY A 231 -10.34 0.47 -15.90
C GLY A 231 -9.94 -0.71 -16.79
N PRO A 232 -10.45 -0.80 -18.02
CA PRO A 232 -10.24 -1.97 -18.89
C PRO A 232 -8.85 -2.02 -19.55
N PHE A 233 -7.76 -1.79 -18.80
CA PHE A 233 -6.38 -1.78 -19.31
C PHE A 233 -5.69 -3.17 -19.27
N GLY A 234 -6.39 -4.23 -18.87
CA GLY A 234 -5.84 -5.59 -18.78
C GLY A 234 -4.66 -5.70 -17.81
N HIS A 235 -3.78 -6.68 -18.03
CA HIS A 235 -2.60 -6.91 -17.19
C HIS A 235 -1.42 -5.98 -17.56
N ALA A 236 -1.70 -4.69 -17.73
CA ALA A 236 -0.73 -3.69 -18.18
C ALA A 236 0.24 -3.24 -17.08
N ASN A 237 1.45 -2.85 -17.49
CA ASN A 237 2.52 -2.38 -16.60
C ASN A 237 3.16 -1.05 -17.05
N ASN A 238 2.60 -0.45 -18.10
CA ASN A 238 3.04 0.81 -18.69
C ASN A 238 2.07 1.91 -18.26
N HIS A 239 2.53 2.85 -17.44
CA HIS A 239 1.72 3.94 -16.89
C HIS A 239 1.13 4.79 -18.00
N ALA A 240 1.87 5.15 -19.04
CA ALA A 240 1.34 5.95 -20.14
C ALA A 240 0.18 5.25 -20.89
N ARG A 241 0.17 3.91 -20.95
CA ARG A 241 -0.96 3.15 -21.51
C ARG A 241 -2.12 3.07 -20.53
N ILE A 242 -1.85 2.83 -19.25
CA ILE A 242 -2.88 2.76 -18.20
C ILE A 242 -3.56 4.12 -18.03
N SER A 243 -2.81 5.22 -18.02
CA SER A 243 -3.31 6.59 -17.88
C SER A 243 -4.23 7.04 -19.01
N LYS A 244 -4.17 6.42 -20.20
CA LYS A 244 -5.17 6.64 -21.25
C LYS A 244 -6.56 6.09 -20.88
N VAL A 245 -6.61 5.18 -19.93
CA VAL A 245 -7.83 4.50 -19.46
C VAL A 245 -8.24 5.04 -18.09
N ASN A 246 -7.29 5.19 -17.17
CA ASN A 246 -7.50 5.79 -15.86
C ASN A 246 -6.26 6.61 -15.47
N ASP A 247 -6.36 7.93 -15.55
CA ASP A 247 -5.27 8.87 -15.25
C ASP A 247 -5.04 9.11 -13.75
N LEU A 248 -5.88 8.54 -12.87
CA LEU A 248 -5.76 8.70 -11.42
C LEU A 248 -4.69 7.82 -10.77
N ILE A 249 -4.11 6.85 -11.49
CA ILE A 249 -3.13 5.88 -10.94
C ILE A 249 -1.90 6.51 -10.28
N ASN A 250 -1.61 7.77 -10.63
CA ASN A 250 -0.50 8.57 -10.10
C ASN A 250 -0.99 9.85 -9.38
N SER A 251 -2.29 10.00 -9.16
CA SER A 251 -2.89 11.22 -8.57
C SER A 251 -2.55 11.44 -7.11
N PHE A 252 -2.24 10.37 -6.36
CA PHE A 252 -1.89 10.43 -4.94
C PHE A 252 -0.39 10.18 -4.75
N ASP A 253 0.28 11.16 -4.15
CA ASP A 253 1.72 11.08 -3.84
C ASP A 253 1.97 10.26 -2.56
N TRP A 254 1.97 8.95 -2.75
CA TRP A 254 2.16 7.97 -1.69
C TRP A 254 3.58 7.98 -1.09
N LEU A 255 4.57 8.54 -1.81
CA LEU A 255 5.95 8.62 -1.36
C LEU A 255 6.18 9.75 -0.34
N GLU A 256 5.19 10.61 -0.13
CA GLU A 256 5.21 11.63 0.93
C GLU A 256 4.54 11.19 2.24
N VAL A 257 3.92 10.00 2.24
CA VAL A 257 3.37 9.41 3.47
C VAL A 257 4.52 9.10 4.43
N ARG A 258 4.32 9.38 5.72
CA ARG A 258 5.29 9.12 6.78
C ARG A 258 4.68 8.28 7.88
N LYS A 259 5.46 7.36 8.45
CA LYS A 259 5.00 6.48 9.54
C LYS A 259 4.79 7.21 10.87
N ASN A 260 5.55 8.27 11.12
CA ASN A 260 5.45 9.11 12.32
C ASN A 260 4.50 10.30 12.14
N ARG A 261 3.50 10.19 11.26
CA ARG A 261 2.45 11.18 11.06
C ARG A 261 1.11 10.46 10.97
N ALA A 262 0.08 11.07 11.55
CA ALA A 262 -1.26 10.55 11.41
C ALA A 262 -1.75 10.63 9.95
N TYR A 263 -2.65 9.74 9.59
CA TYR A 263 -3.38 9.81 8.32
C TYR A 263 -4.86 9.48 8.53
N PRO A 264 -5.75 10.13 7.77
CA PRO A 264 -7.17 9.81 7.76
C PRO A 264 -7.42 8.61 6.85
N VAL A 265 -8.41 7.80 7.23
CA VAL A 265 -9.01 6.78 6.39
C VAL A 265 -10.44 7.21 6.09
N PHE A 266 -10.78 7.23 4.81
CA PHE A 266 -12.11 7.59 4.33
C PHE A 266 -12.87 6.32 3.97
N THR A 267 -13.97 6.07 4.65
CA THR A 267 -14.88 4.94 4.40
C THR A 267 -16.28 5.44 4.09
N ASN A 268 -17.08 4.62 3.41
CA ASN A 268 -18.45 4.96 3.01
C ASN A 268 -18.53 6.30 2.23
N ALA A 269 -17.49 6.59 1.44
CA ALA A 269 -17.42 7.85 0.73
C ALA A 269 -18.45 7.92 -0.40
N SER A 270 -19.28 8.98 -0.40
CA SER A 270 -20.38 9.16 -1.38
C SER A 270 -19.92 9.38 -2.82
N THR A 271 -18.62 9.54 -3.04
CA THR A 271 -18.01 9.78 -4.35
C THR A 271 -17.30 8.56 -4.91
N ASN A 272 -17.23 7.45 -4.16
CA ASN A 272 -16.68 6.20 -4.66
C ASN A 272 -17.56 5.64 -5.79
N ASN A 273 -16.94 5.17 -6.87
CA ASN A 273 -17.67 4.50 -7.93
C ASN A 273 -18.05 3.07 -7.53
N LYS A 274 -19.14 2.55 -8.12
CA LYS A 274 -19.53 1.14 -7.96
C LYS A 274 -18.43 0.25 -8.54
N LEU A 275 -17.98 -0.72 -7.74
CA LEU A 275 -16.98 -1.69 -8.18
C LEU A 275 -17.55 -2.62 -9.27
N PRO A 276 -16.76 -2.96 -10.30
CA PRO A 276 -17.21 -3.84 -11.38
C PRO A 276 -17.11 -5.33 -11.02
N TRP A 277 -16.46 -5.71 -9.91
CA TRP A 277 -16.38 -7.10 -9.47
C TRP A 277 -17.52 -7.48 -8.50
N PRO A 278 -17.98 -8.75 -8.51
CA PRO A 278 -17.67 -9.78 -9.50
C PRO A 278 -18.54 -9.69 -10.77
N ASP A 279 -19.58 -8.85 -10.76
CA ASP A 279 -20.73 -8.99 -11.67
C ASP A 279 -20.58 -8.29 -13.02
N ASP A 280 -19.76 -7.25 -13.12
CA ASP A 280 -19.66 -6.35 -14.28
C ASP A 280 -18.23 -6.22 -14.82
N VAL A 281 -17.49 -7.34 -14.83
CA VAL A 281 -16.08 -7.39 -15.25
C VAL A 281 -15.84 -7.07 -16.74
N ARG A 282 -16.92 -7.03 -17.55
CA ARG A 282 -16.88 -6.63 -18.97
C ARG A 282 -17.13 -5.13 -19.18
N ASN A 283 -17.42 -4.38 -18.12
CA ASN A 283 -17.61 -2.94 -18.18
C ASN A 283 -16.37 -2.26 -18.76
N LYS A 284 -16.57 -1.27 -19.64
CA LYS A 284 -15.50 -0.48 -20.26
C LYS A 284 -15.18 0.82 -19.51
N GLY A 285 -15.92 1.13 -18.47
CA GLY A 285 -15.75 2.29 -17.62
C GLY A 285 -14.57 2.13 -16.67
N SER A 286 -13.98 3.27 -16.34
CA SER A 286 -12.98 3.40 -15.29
C SER A 286 -13.64 3.93 -14.02
N GLY A 287 -13.03 3.68 -12.87
CA GLY A 287 -13.56 4.14 -11.60
C GLY A 287 -12.50 4.27 -10.53
N GLN A 288 -12.93 4.80 -9.39
CA GLN A 288 -12.08 5.09 -8.26
C GLN A 288 -12.75 4.89 -6.90
N ILE A 289 -11.92 4.66 -5.89
CA ILE A 289 -12.20 4.81 -4.47
C ILE A 289 -11.21 5.82 -3.88
N ASN A 290 -11.74 6.81 -3.17
CA ASN A 290 -11.03 7.83 -2.39
C ASN A 290 -10.05 8.76 -3.16
N ALA A 291 -10.03 8.75 -4.49
CA ALA A 291 -9.06 9.44 -5.34
C ALA A 291 -8.82 10.91 -5.00
N PHE A 292 -9.89 11.61 -4.57
CA PHE A 292 -9.88 13.06 -4.45
C PHE A 292 -9.56 13.55 -3.04
N PHE A 293 -9.57 12.69 -2.03
CA PHE A 293 -9.31 13.13 -0.66
C PHE A 293 -7.83 13.45 -0.43
N ARG A 294 -7.57 14.56 0.24
CA ARG A 294 -6.23 14.97 0.71
C ARG A 294 -6.32 15.48 2.13
N TRP A 295 -5.16 15.56 2.77
CA TRP A 295 -5.05 16.07 4.13
C TRP A 295 -3.73 16.78 4.39
N LYS A 296 -3.70 17.53 5.49
CA LYS A 296 -2.48 18.11 6.07
C LYS A 296 -2.56 18.03 7.58
N ASN A 297 -1.58 17.35 8.20
CA ASN A 297 -1.45 17.36 9.67
C ASN A 297 -1.12 18.78 10.15
N LEU A 298 -1.79 19.24 11.21
CA LEU A 298 -1.62 20.58 11.76
C LEU A 298 -0.98 20.55 13.15
N ASP A 299 -1.54 19.75 14.05
CA ASP A 299 -1.07 19.66 15.44
C ASP A 299 -1.38 18.27 16.03
N ASP A 300 -0.52 17.81 16.94
CA ASP A 300 -0.67 16.52 17.64
C ASP A 300 -0.06 16.67 19.03
N LYS A 301 -0.90 16.99 20.00
CA LYS A 301 -0.56 17.21 21.43
C LYS A 301 -1.21 16.13 22.28
N SER A 302 -0.84 16.06 23.56
CA SER A 302 -1.37 15.06 24.49
C SER A 302 -2.88 15.12 24.73
N ASP A 303 -3.49 16.30 24.52
CA ASP A 303 -4.89 16.63 24.81
C ASP A 303 -5.69 17.07 23.57
N GLN A 304 -5.02 17.32 22.44
CA GLN A 304 -5.63 17.78 21.20
C GLN A 304 -4.92 17.23 19.96
N PHE A 305 -5.67 16.90 18.92
CA PHE A 305 -5.17 16.56 17.59
C PHE A 305 -5.90 17.38 16.52
N GLN A 306 -5.19 17.89 15.54
CA GLN A 306 -5.74 18.67 14.43
C GLN A 306 -5.21 18.22 13.08
N ILE A 307 -6.14 18.00 12.15
CA ILE A 307 -5.84 17.64 10.75
C ILE A 307 -6.76 18.43 9.81
N SER A 308 -6.18 19.01 8.76
CA SER A 308 -6.94 19.64 7.69
C SER A 308 -7.35 18.59 6.67
N LEU A 309 -8.64 18.54 6.31
CA LEU A 309 -9.21 17.64 5.30
C LEU A 309 -9.78 18.45 4.14
N PHE A 310 -9.55 17.99 2.91
CA PHE A 310 -10.08 18.62 1.70
C PHE A 310 -10.13 17.65 0.52
N LEU A 311 -10.89 18.01 -0.51
CA LEU A 311 -10.80 17.40 -1.83
C LEU A 311 -9.78 18.16 -2.69
N VAL A 312 -9.07 17.46 -3.57
CA VAL A 312 -8.28 18.10 -4.64
C VAL A 312 -9.17 18.99 -5.49
N THR A 313 -8.56 19.98 -6.13
CA THR A 313 -9.19 20.86 -7.11
C THR A 313 -8.65 20.59 -8.51
N GLU A 314 -9.36 21.08 -9.53
CA GLU A 314 -8.89 21.04 -10.93
C GLU A 314 -7.53 21.74 -11.11
N LYS A 315 -7.19 22.71 -10.26
CA LYS A 315 -5.87 23.36 -10.26
C LYS A 315 -4.74 22.47 -9.73
N GLN A 316 -5.08 21.45 -8.94
CA GLN A 316 -4.13 20.55 -8.28
C GLN A 316 -4.03 19.20 -8.98
N LEU A 317 -5.06 18.80 -9.73
CA LEU A 317 -5.11 17.53 -10.43
C LEU A 317 -5.79 17.72 -11.79
N GLU A 318 -5.04 17.54 -12.86
CA GLU A 318 -5.57 17.39 -14.20
C GLU A 318 -6.01 15.93 -14.39
N THR A 319 -7.29 15.73 -14.72
CA THR A 319 -7.87 14.40 -14.89
C THR A 319 -9.13 14.45 -15.76
N ALA A 320 -9.43 13.35 -16.45
CA ALA A 320 -10.68 13.14 -17.17
C ALA A 320 -11.85 12.79 -16.24
N PHE A 321 -11.60 12.49 -14.97
CA PHE A 321 -12.66 12.24 -13.99
C PHE A 321 -13.26 13.55 -13.48
N GLU A 322 -14.58 13.56 -13.27
CA GLU A 322 -15.23 14.67 -12.57
C GLU A 322 -14.71 14.76 -11.13
N ILE A 323 -14.10 15.90 -10.79
CA ILE A 323 -13.69 16.20 -9.42
C ILE A 323 -14.93 16.68 -8.65
N PRO A 324 -15.40 15.95 -7.62
CA PRO A 324 -16.63 16.29 -6.94
C PRO A 324 -16.47 17.55 -6.09
N ALA A 325 -17.49 18.42 -6.09
CA ALA A 325 -17.51 19.61 -5.24
C ALA A 325 -17.51 19.27 -3.73
N SER A 326 -18.09 18.11 -3.37
CA SER A 326 -18.09 17.59 -2.00
C SER A 326 -18.25 16.07 -1.95
N SER A 327 -17.80 15.45 -0.87
CA SER A 327 -18.07 14.05 -0.54
C SER A 327 -18.48 13.93 0.92
N MET A 328 -19.48 13.11 1.21
CA MET A 328 -19.67 12.55 2.55
C MET A 328 -18.68 11.40 2.73
N ALA A 329 -18.11 11.23 3.92
CA ALA A 329 -17.32 10.06 4.30
C ALA A 329 -17.26 9.91 5.82
N ASP A 330 -17.12 8.69 6.30
CA ASP A 330 -16.66 8.43 7.66
C ASP A 330 -15.14 8.59 7.69
N VAL A 331 -14.63 9.28 8.71
CA VAL A 331 -13.20 9.58 8.84
C VAL A 331 -12.65 8.90 10.08
N SER A 332 -11.77 7.94 9.88
CA SER A 332 -11.01 7.29 10.96
C SER A 332 -9.57 7.79 10.99
N LEU A 333 -9.02 8.07 12.16
CA LEU A 333 -7.66 8.60 12.31
C LEU A 333 -6.70 7.51 12.80
N ARG A 334 -5.65 7.26 12.02
CA ARG A 334 -4.61 6.25 12.34
C ARG A 334 -3.26 6.90 12.56
N ARG A 335 -2.37 6.22 13.30
CA ARG A 335 -1.02 6.70 13.65
C ARG A 335 -0.99 8.09 14.29
N ILE A 336 -1.96 8.42 15.15
CA ILE A 336 -1.85 9.60 16.02
C ILE A 336 -0.65 9.38 16.96
N GLN A 337 0.23 10.38 17.09
CA GLN A 337 1.52 10.26 17.77
C GLN A 337 1.43 10.65 19.25
N ASN A 338 0.69 11.68 19.63
CA ASN A 338 0.69 12.21 20.99
C ASN A 338 -0.68 12.14 21.68
N LEU A 339 -1.77 12.49 20.98
CA LEU A 339 -3.11 12.31 21.55
C LEU A 339 -3.39 10.80 21.73
N ARG A 340 -3.77 10.41 22.94
CA ARG A 340 -4.13 9.01 23.27
C ARG A 340 -5.59 8.96 23.69
N ILE A 341 -6.43 8.26 22.97
CA ILE A 341 -7.81 8.00 23.40
C ILE A 341 -7.89 6.50 23.63
N LYS A 342 -8.26 6.09 24.85
CA LYS A 342 -8.34 4.67 25.22
C LYS A 342 -9.57 4.02 24.56
N PRO A 343 -9.56 2.69 24.37
CA PRO A 343 -10.75 1.97 23.96
C PRO A 343 -11.96 2.31 24.84
N GLY A 344 -13.10 2.66 24.23
CA GLY A 344 -14.32 3.05 24.93
C GLY A 344 -14.29 4.46 25.55
N GLU A 345 -13.18 5.20 25.45
CA GLU A 345 -13.10 6.57 25.96
C GLU A 345 -13.88 7.52 25.03
N THR A 346 -14.59 8.45 25.66
CA THR A 346 -15.30 9.52 24.96
C THR A 346 -14.32 10.58 24.47
N PHE A 347 -14.57 11.14 23.28
CA PHE A 347 -13.82 12.27 22.74
C PHE A 347 -14.77 13.30 22.14
N LYS A 348 -14.35 14.56 22.12
CA LYS A 348 -15.04 15.64 21.43
C LYS A 348 -14.40 15.87 20.07
N TRP A 349 -15.21 16.26 19.10
CA TRP A 349 -14.71 16.62 17.78
C TRP A 349 -15.41 17.86 17.23
N SER A 350 -14.70 18.59 16.37
CA SER A 350 -15.28 19.66 15.55
C SER A 350 -14.73 19.63 14.12
N PHE A 351 -15.57 19.99 13.16
CA PHE A 351 -15.24 20.09 11.75
C PHE A 351 -15.99 21.26 11.11
N GLY A 352 -15.33 22.40 10.98
CA GLY A 352 -15.98 23.66 10.59
C GLY A 352 -17.03 24.06 11.62
N LYS A 353 -18.31 24.08 11.22
CA LYS A 353 -19.44 24.36 12.13
C LYS A 353 -20.00 23.11 12.81
N ALA A 354 -19.69 21.92 12.28
CA ALA A 354 -20.13 20.66 12.88
C ALA A 354 -19.30 20.37 14.13
N LYS A 355 -19.94 19.82 15.16
CA LYS A 355 -19.30 19.38 16.39
C LYS A 355 -20.08 18.22 16.99
N GLY A 356 -19.41 17.40 17.76
CA GLY A 356 -20.04 16.27 18.41
C GLY A 356 -19.16 15.60 19.43
N VAL A 357 -19.69 14.50 19.94
CA VAL A 357 -19.02 13.60 20.87
C VAL A 357 -19.01 12.22 20.21
N GLY A 358 -17.87 11.53 20.27
CA GLY A 358 -17.71 10.15 19.82
C GLY A 358 -17.15 9.28 20.93
N VAL A 359 -17.13 7.97 20.69
CA VAL A 359 -16.54 6.98 21.58
C VAL A 359 -15.53 6.18 20.76
N ALA A 360 -14.30 6.07 21.24
CA ALA A 360 -13.29 5.27 20.56
C ALA A 360 -13.67 3.78 20.57
N SER A 361 -13.41 3.11 19.45
CA SER A 361 -13.71 1.68 19.27
C SER A 361 -12.91 0.78 20.24
N ALA A 362 -13.18 -0.53 20.21
CA ALA A 362 -12.49 -1.52 21.05
C ALA A 362 -10.97 -1.58 20.82
N ASP A 363 -10.49 -1.18 19.63
CA ASP A 363 -9.07 -1.04 19.31
C ASP A 363 -8.53 0.38 19.50
N GLY A 364 -9.35 1.30 20.03
CA GLY A 364 -8.97 2.70 20.31
C GLY A 364 -9.02 3.62 19.08
N LEU A 365 -9.61 3.18 17.97
CA LEU A 365 -9.75 3.96 16.76
C LEU A 365 -10.78 5.08 16.96
N VAL A 366 -10.40 6.29 16.54
CA VAL A 366 -11.25 7.47 16.54
C VAL A 366 -11.90 7.59 15.16
N THR A 367 -13.23 7.46 15.11
CA THR A 367 -14.02 7.55 13.86
C THR A 367 -15.13 8.58 13.99
N ILE A 368 -15.23 9.47 13.01
CA ILE A 368 -16.28 10.49 12.93
C ILE A 368 -17.13 10.17 11.71
N PRO A 369 -18.40 9.79 11.89
CA PRO A 369 -19.24 9.39 10.78
C PRO A 369 -19.75 10.59 9.97
N GLY A 370 -19.89 10.39 8.66
CA GLY A 370 -20.61 11.31 7.78
C GLY A 370 -20.11 12.74 7.79
N LEU A 371 -18.80 12.96 7.70
CA LEU A 371 -18.25 14.31 7.49
C LEU A 371 -18.42 14.74 6.03
N LYS A 372 -18.94 15.96 5.82
CA LYS A 372 -19.02 16.58 4.49
C LYS A 372 -17.72 17.30 4.17
N ILE A 373 -16.87 16.69 3.35
CA ILE A 373 -15.59 17.25 2.93
C ILE A 373 -15.76 17.94 1.58
N THR A 374 -15.14 19.10 1.41
CA THR A 374 -15.19 19.91 0.17
C THR A 374 -13.77 20.25 -0.29
N ALA A 375 -13.65 20.94 -1.42
CA ALA A 375 -12.36 21.50 -1.87
C ALA A 375 -11.76 22.54 -0.90
N ARG A 376 -12.56 23.16 -0.03
CA ARG A 376 -12.07 24.12 0.98
C ARG A 376 -11.43 23.35 2.15
N PRO A 377 -10.14 23.56 2.45
CA PRO A 377 -9.50 22.99 3.63
C PRO A 377 -10.27 23.34 4.90
N THR A 378 -10.66 22.29 5.63
CA THR A 378 -11.40 22.41 6.89
C THR A 378 -10.69 21.58 7.95
N THR A 379 -10.45 22.18 9.12
CA THR A 379 -9.79 21.49 10.23
C THR A 379 -10.79 20.57 10.93
N LEU A 380 -10.42 19.30 11.05
CA LEU A 380 -10.95 18.35 12.01
C LEU A 380 -10.09 18.45 13.27
N GLU A 381 -10.72 18.81 14.37
CA GLU A 381 -10.11 18.85 15.70
C GLU A 381 -10.71 17.76 16.58
N ILE A 382 -9.85 17.03 17.30
CA ILE A 382 -10.21 16.02 18.30
C ILE A 382 -9.61 16.44 19.64
N SER A 383 -10.40 16.34 20.72
CA SER A 383 -9.97 16.58 22.10
C SER A 383 -10.65 15.59 23.05
N ARG A 384 -10.09 15.43 24.26
CA ARG A 384 -10.70 14.61 25.32
C ARG A 384 -11.89 15.32 25.99
#